data_AF-A0A962L5M1-F1
#
_entry.id   AF-A0A962L5M1-F1
#
_cell.length_a   1.000
_cell.length_b   1.000
_cell.length_c   1.000
_cell.angle_alpha   90.00
_cell.angle_beta   90.00
_cell.angle_gamma   90.00
#
_symmetry.space_group_name_H-M   'P 1'
#
loop_
_entity.id
_entity.type
_entity.pdbx_description
1 polymer ?
#
loop_
_entity_poly.entity_id
_entity_poly.type
_entity_poly.pdbx_seq_one_letter_code
_entity_poly.pdbx_strand_id
1 'polypeptide(L)'
;MTHQSERIYDELLVLRCQDGDRDAMATLVKRWQQPLERFATFVARDPDLGREAVQEAWLSIIRGLARLEDPARYRQWMFRIVHNKCMDLLRVQRRAEGDRAAEPVGRAHFDHVENVDQV
;
A
#
# COMPACT_ATOMS: atom_id res chain seq x y z
N MET A 1 -6.08 23.99 5.82
CA MET A 1 -4.98 24.47 4.96
C MET A 1 -3.72 23.58 5.01
N THR A 2 -3.57 22.68 5.99
CA THR A 2 -2.40 21.79 6.18
C THR A 2 -2.24 20.65 5.16
N HIS A 3 -3.30 20.20 4.49
CA HIS A 3 -3.21 19.00 3.64
C HIS A 3 -2.42 19.18 2.32
N GLN A 4 -2.32 20.40 1.79
CA GLN A 4 -1.58 20.66 0.55
C GLN A 4 -0.06 20.63 0.77
N SER A 5 0.43 21.28 1.83
CA SER A 5 1.85 21.27 2.20
C SER A 5 2.35 19.84 2.46
N GLU A 6 1.54 19.02 3.12
CA GLU A 6 1.88 17.62 3.37
C GLU A 6 1.96 16.81 2.07
N ARG A 7 1.12 17.10 1.06
CA ARG A 7 1.14 16.42 -0.24
C ARG A 7 2.40 16.78 -1.03
N ILE A 8 2.71 18.07 -1.09
CA ILE A 8 3.93 18.59 -1.74
C ILE A 8 5.18 18.00 -1.08
N TYR A 9 5.17 17.87 0.26
CA TYR A 9 6.29 17.27 0.98
C TYR A 9 6.48 15.79 0.64
N ASP A 10 5.40 15.00 0.53
CA ASP A 10 5.51 13.61 0.09
C ASP A 10 6.02 13.51 -1.34
N GLU A 11 5.54 14.37 -2.23
CA GLU A 11 5.98 14.46 -3.63
C GLU A 11 7.50 14.70 -3.72
N LEU A 12 8.00 15.66 -2.94
CA LEU A 12 9.44 15.94 -2.85
C LEU A 12 10.24 14.73 -2.34
N LEU A 13 9.73 14.02 -1.33
CA LEU A 13 10.39 12.82 -0.82
C LEU A 13 10.45 11.72 -1.87
N VAL A 14 9.37 11.53 -2.65
CA VAL A 14 9.31 10.55 -3.74
C VAL A 14 10.36 10.87 -4.80
N LEU A 15 10.44 12.12 -5.25
CA LEU A 15 11.44 12.56 -6.24
C LEU A 15 12.88 12.29 -5.74
N ARG A 16 13.18 12.64 -4.50
CA ARG A 16 14.50 12.35 -3.89
C ARG A 16 14.78 10.85 -3.82
N CYS A 17 13.79 10.03 -3.49
CA CYS A 17 13.94 8.57 -3.49
C CYS A 17 14.25 8.03 -4.90
N GLN A 18 13.63 8.59 -5.94
CA GLN A 18 13.87 8.21 -7.34
C GLN A 18 15.31 8.55 -7.76
N ASP A 19 15.90 9.61 -7.20
CA ASP A 19 17.31 9.97 -7.38
C ASP A 19 18.29 9.14 -6.51
N GLY A 20 17.78 8.18 -5.72
CA GLY A 20 18.59 7.28 -4.90
C GLY A 20 18.90 7.77 -3.48
N ASP A 21 18.22 8.82 -3.00
CA ASP A 21 18.38 9.34 -1.65
C ASP A 21 17.78 8.38 -0.59
N ARG A 22 18.67 7.73 0.16
CA ARG A 22 18.29 6.76 1.20
C ARG A 22 17.63 7.40 2.42
N ASP A 23 17.97 8.64 2.75
CA ASP A 23 17.41 9.35 3.89
C ASP A 23 15.97 9.80 3.58
N ALA A 24 15.71 10.18 2.33
CA ALA A 24 14.36 10.43 1.85
C ALA A 24 13.48 9.17 1.97
N MET A 25 14.02 8.00 1.59
CA MET A 25 13.31 6.73 1.72
C MET A 25 12.99 6.40 3.18
N ALA A 26 13.97 6.52 4.08
CA ALA A 26 13.77 6.28 5.50
C ALA A 26 12.70 7.23 6.10
N THR A 27 12.71 8.49 5.66
CA THR A 27 11.72 9.49 6.08
C THR A 27 10.31 9.12 5.60
N LEU A 28 10.19 8.71 4.34
CA LEU A 28 8.93 8.33 3.71
C LEU A 28 8.34 7.06 4.36
N VAL A 29 9.17 6.06 4.66
CA VAL A 29 8.76 4.86 5.42
C VAL A 29 8.27 5.24 6.82
N LYS A 30 9.08 5.98 7.59
CA LYS A 30 8.73 6.38 8.97
C LYS A 30 7.41 7.14 9.05
N ARG A 31 7.16 8.01 8.07
CA ARG A 31 5.97 8.85 7.99
C ARG A 31 4.70 8.05 7.67
N TRP A 32 4.82 7.04 6.80
CA TRP A 32 3.66 6.32 6.29
C TRP A 32 3.41 4.95 6.94
N GLN A 33 4.37 4.39 7.68
CA GLN A 33 4.22 3.10 8.37
C GLN A 33 2.93 3.03 9.19
N GLN A 34 2.77 3.95 10.15
CA GLN A 34 1.65 3.91 11.08
C GLN A 34 0.29 4.25 10.40
N PRO A 35 0.20 5.25 9.49
CA PRO A 35 -1.01 5.44 8.68
C PRO A 35 -1.42 4.20 7.88
N LEU A 36 -0.47 3.51 7.24
CA LEU A 36 -0.74 2.30 6.46
C LEU A 36 -1.18 1.14 7.36
N GLU A 37 -0.54 0.92 8.51
CA GLU A 37 -0.94 -0.11 9.47
C GLU A 37 -2.37 0.10 9.98
N ARG A 38 -2.74 1.35 10.31
CA ARG A 38 -4.11 1.68 10.72
C ARG A 38 -5.13 1.38 9.62
N PHE A 39 -4.81 1.76 8.39
CA PHE A 39 -5.66 1.48 7.23
C PHE A 39 -5.78 -0.03 6.98
N ALA A 40 -4.66 -0.74 6.96
CA ALA A 40 -4.63 -2.18 6.73
C ALA A 40 -5.39 -2.95 7.81
N THR A 41 -5.24 -2.57 9.08
CA THR A 41 -6.00 -3.15 10.20
C THR A 41 -7.50 -2.95 10.01
N PHE A 42 -7.93 -1.76 9.57
CA PHE A 42 -9.34 -1.49 9.27
C PHE A 42 -9.87 -2.35 8.11
N VAL A 43 -9.07 -2.49 7.04
CA VAL A 43 -9.44 -3.27 5.85
C VAL A 43 -9.47 -4.78 6.15
N ALA A 44 -8.44 -5.29 6.82
CA ALA A 44 -8.31 -6.71 7.18
C ALA A 44 -9.22 -7.13 8.34
N ARG A 45 -9.67 -6.18 9.17
CA ARG A 45 -10.38 -6.43 10.45
C ARG A 45 -9.59 -7.31 11.41
N ASP A 46 -8.28 -7.38 11.22
CA ASP A 46 -7.33 -8.16 11.98
C ASP A 46 -6.00 -7.37 12.02
N PRO A 47 -5.51 -6.99 13.22
CA PRO A 47 -4.26 -6.24 13.36
C PRO A 47 -3.02 -7.01 12.90
N ASP A 48 -2.98 -8.33 13.06
CA ASP A 48 -1.84 -9.16 12.66
C ASP A 48 -1.76 -9.24 11.14
N LEU A 49 -2.88 -9.57 10.48
CA LEU A 49 -2.94 -9.56 9.02
C LEU A 49 -2.73 -8.16 8.43
N GLY A 50 -3.19 -7.13 9.11
CA GLY A 50 -2.93 -5.74 8.74
C GLY A 50 -1.44 -5.41 8.71
N ARG A 51 -0.68 -5.83 9.73
CA ARG A 51 0.77 -5.65 9.79
C ARG A 51 1.50 -6.45 8.71
N GLU A 52 1.11 -7.70 8.49
CA GLU A 52 1.67 -8.55 7.46
C GLU A 52 1.47 -7.96 6.06
N ALA A 53 0.25 -7.48 5.76
CA ALA A 53 -0.06 -6.82 4.50
C ALA A 53 0.80 -5.57 4.26
N VAL A 54 1.02 -4.75 5.29
CA VAL A 54 1.87 -3.55 5.17
C VAL A 54 3.33 -3.90 4.94
N GLN A 55 3.84 -4.92 5.63
CA GLN A 55 5.21 -5.38 5.44
C GLN A 55 5.45 -5.84 4.00
N GLU A 56 4.55 -6.65 3.45
CA GLU A 56 4.62 -7.05 2.04
C GLU A 56 4.45 -5.88 1.08
N ALA A 57 3.51 -4.98 1.38
CA ALA A 57 3.24 -3.81 0.55
C ALA A 57 4.46 -2.90 0.43
N TRP A 58 5.25 -2.74 1.50
CA TRP A 58 6.48 -1.93 1.45
C TRP A 58 7.49 -2.44 0.44
N LEU A 59 7.62 -3.76 0.26
CA LEU A 59 8.50 -4.32 -0.77
C LEU A 59 8.04 -3.91 -2.17
N SER A 60 6.73 -3.99 -2.44
CA SER A 60 6.14 -3.54 -3.70
C SER A 60 6.24 -2.02 -3.89
N ILE A 61 6.02 -1.24 -2.82
CA ILE A 61 6.14 0.22 -2.83
C ILE A 61 7.58 0.63 -3.15
N ILE A 62 8.58 0.10 -2.46
CA ILE A 62 9.99 0.47 -2.68
C ILE A 62 10.42 0.12 -4.12
N ARG A 63 10.05 -1.05 -4.63
CA ARG A 63 10.38 -1.47 -6.00
C ARG A 63 9.65 -0.65 -7.07
N GLY A 64 8.40 -0.30 -6.81
CA GLY A 64 7.57 0.46 -7.74
C GLY A 64 7.84 1.96 -7.71
N LEU A 65 8.40 2.49 -6.63
CA LEU A 65 8.61 3.93 -6.44
C LEU A 65 9.48 4.54 -7.54
N ALA A 66 10.52 3.81 -7.97
CA ALA A 66 11.41 4.22 -9.06
C ALA A 66 10.69 4.33 -10.43
N ARG A 67 9.56 3.65 -10.60
CA ARG A 67 8.76 3.63 -11.84
C ARG A 67 7.49 4.48 -11.74
N LEU A 68 7.25 5.13 -10.61
CA LEU A 68 6.06 5.97 -10.43
C LEU A 68 6.21 7.26 -11.25
N GLU A 69 5.48 7.35 -12.36
CA GLU A 69 5.57 8.49 -13.29
C GLU A 69 5.05 9.80 -12.71
N ASP A 70 4.02 9.74 -11.86
CA ASP A 70 3.39 10.89 -11.23
C ASP A 70 3.56 10.84 -9.69
N PRO A 71 4.59 11.51 -9.14
CA PRO A 71 4.84 11.57 -7.70
C PRO A 71 3.67 12.12 -6.88
N ALA A 72 2.80 12.96 -7.47
CA ALA A 72 1.63 13.51 -6.77
C ALA A 72 0.56 12.45 -6.48
N ARG A 73 0.60 11.30 -7.18
CA ARG A 73 -0.28 10.14 -6.97
C ARG A 73 0.23 9.15 -5.93
N TYR A 74 1.43 9.34 -5.39
CA TYR A 74 2.09 8.41 -4.48
C TYR A 74 1.17 7.89 -3.36
N ARG A 75 0.41 8.79 -2.70
CA ARG A 75 -0.52 8.40 -1.64
C ARG A 75 -1.61 7.45 -2.14
N GLN A 76 -2.30 7.78 -3.22
CA GLN A 76 -3.38 6.93 -3.73
C GLN A 76 -2.84 5.57 -4.19
N TRP A 77 -1.69 5.60 -4.85
CA TRP A 77 -0.99 4.41 -5.32
C TRP A 77 -0.57 3.48 -4.18
N MET A 78 0.06 4.00 -3.11
CA MET A 78 0.49 3.18 -1.98
C MET A 78 -0.69 2.56 -1.21
N PHE A 79 -1.79 3.30 -1.01
CA PHE A 79 -2.98 2.77 -0.34
C PHE A 79 -3.64 1.66 -1.17
N ARG A 80 -3.60 1.74 -2.50
CA ARG A 80 -4.07 0.67 -3.39
C ARG A 80 -3.23 -0.59 -3.23
N ILE A 81 -1.90 -0.48 -3.17
CA ILE A 81 -1.02 -1.63 -2.94
C ILE A 81 -1.37 -2.31 -1.61
N VAL A 82 -1.46 -1.54 -0.52
CA VAL A 82 -1.81 -2.08 0.81
C VAL A 82 -3.18 -2.75 0.80
N HIS A 83 -4.19 -2.11 0.20
CA HIS A 83 -5.52 -2.70 0.07
C HIS A 83 -5.48 -4.05 -0.67
N ASN A 84 -4.75 -4.13 -1.79
CA ASN A 84 -4.62 -5.37 -2.55
C ASN A 84 -3.96 -6.47 -1.72
N LYS A 85 -2.89 -6.14 -0.98
CA LYS A 85 -2.23 -7.07 -0.05
C LYS A 85 -3.18 -7.58 1.04
N CYS A 86 -3.99 -6.70 1.65
CA CYS A 86 -5.02 -7.12 2.59
C CYS A 86 -6.02 -8.08 1.94
N MET A 87 -6.49 -7.77 0.72
CA MET A 87 -7.46 -8.63 0.02
C MET A 87 -6.87 -10.01 -0.32
N ASP A 88 -5.60 -10.08 -0.67
CA ASP A 88 -4.91 -11.33 -0.97
C ASP A 88 -4.76 -12.19 0.28
N LEU A 89 -4.30 -11.62 1.41
CA LEU A 89 -4.22 -12.34 2.68
C LEU A 89 -5.60 -12.81 3.17
N LEU A 90 -6.63 -11.97 3.07
CA LEU A 90 -8.01 -12.36 3.41
C LEU A 90 -8.55 -13.48 2.50
N ARG A 91 -8.13 -13.54 1.23
CA ARG A 91 -8.48 -14.67 0.35
C ARG A 91 -7.78 -15.96 0.79
N VAL A 92 -6.53 -15.88 1.21
CA VAL A 92 -5.77 -17.04 1.73
C VAL A 92 -6.39 -17.54 3.04
N GLN A 93 -6.66 -16.64 4.00
CA GLN A 93 -7.32 -16.97 5.26
C GLN A 93 -8.69 -17.62 5.02
N ARG A 94 -9.53 -17.01 4.18
CA ARG A 94 -10.84 -17.59 3.84
C ARG A 94 -10.75 -18.92 3.10
N ARG A 95 -9.67 -19.23 2.40
CA ARG A 95 -9.48 -20.58 1.81
C ARG A 95 -9.07 -21.58 2.88
N ALA A 96 -8.20 -21.20 3.80
CA ALA A 96 -7.85 -22.04 4.95
C ALA A 96 -9.06 -22.31 5.87
N GLU A 97 -9.97 -21.34 5.98
CA GLU A 97 -11.26 -21.47 6.67
C GLU A 97 -12.34 -22.11 5.80
N GLY A 98 -12.29 -21.91 4.48
CA GLY A 98 -13.29 -22.34 3.50
C GLY A 98 -13.13 -23.78 3.03
N ASP A 99 -11.91 -24.31 3.08
CA ASP A 99 -11.64 -25.75 3.19
C ASP A 99 -12.30 -26.36 4.45
N ARG A 100 -12.81 -25.53 5.38
CA ARG A 100 -13.71 -25.92 6.47
C ARG A 100 -15.18 -25.46 6.28
N ALA A 101 -15.52 -24.48 5.43
CA ALA A 101 -16.89 -24.03 5.10
C ALA A 101 -16.96 -23.06 3.88
N ALA A 102 -17.51 -23.45 2.73
CA ALA A 102 -17.53 -22.66 1.49
C ALA A 102 -18.76 -21.72 1.33
N GLU A 103 -18.56 -20.43 0.95
CA GLU A 103 -19.22 -19.66 -0.14
C GLU A 103 -18.79 -18.15 -0.18
N PRO A 104 -18.90 -17.42 -1.33
CA PRO A 104 -18.10 -16.20 -1.59
C PRO A 104 -18.82 -14.85 -1.37
N VAL A 105 -18.05 -13.81 -0.99
CA VAL A 105 -18.52 -12.40 -0.93
C VAL A 105 -17.67 -11.50 -1.86
N GLY A 106 -18.37 -10.61 -2.56
CA GLY A 106 -17.96 -9.92 -3.80
C GLY A 106 -16.74 -8.99 -3.75
N ARG A 107 -16.14 -8.83 -4.93
CA ARG A 107 -15.02 -7.91 -5.23
C ARG A 107 -15.50 -6.45 -5.17
N ALA A 108 -14.86 -5.63 -4.35
CA ALA A 108 -14.92 -4.18 -4.53
C ALA A 108 -14.06 -3.80 -5.75
N HIS A 109 -14.69 -3.24 -6.77
CA HIS A 109 -14.06 -2.83 -8.03
C HIS A 109 -13.50 -1.41 -7.85
N PHE A 110 -12.18 -1.28 -7.90
CA PHE A 110 -11.51 -0.01 -8.10
C PHE A 110 -10.61 -0.18 -9.34
N ASP A 111 -11.10 0.18 -10.52
CA ASP A 111 -10.27 0.50 -11.70
C ASP A 111 -10.13 2.03 -11.72
N HIS A 112 -9.02 2.69 -12.05
CA HIS A 112 -8.12 2.52 -13.17
C HIS A 112 -6.87 3.39 -12.91
N VAL A 113 -5.68 2.79 -12.76
CA VAL A 113 -4.36 3.39 -13.09
C VAL A 113 -3.51 2.22 -13.56
N GLU A 114 -3.07 2.31 -14.80
CA GLU A 114 -2.45 1.25 -15.59
C GLU A 114 -1.18 0.67 -14.94
N ASN A 115 -1.04 -0.64 -15.07
CA ASN A 115 0.19 -1.43 -15.12
C ASN A 115 1.42 -0.88 -14.37
N VAL A 116 1.53 -1.21 -13.09
CA VAL A 116 2.85 -1.49 -12.46
C VAL A 116 2.95 -2.98 -12.08
N ASP A 117 2.03 -3.81 -12.58
CA ASP A 117 1.84 -5.25 -12.28
C ASP A 117 2.91 -6.19 -12.88
N GLN A 118 4.15 -5.74 -13.08
CA GLN A 118 5.27 -6.62 -13.49
C GLN A 118 6.54 -6.44 -12.65
N VAL A 119 6.41 -6.30 -11.32
CA VAL A 119 7.55 -6.49 -10.40
C VAL A 119 7.18 -7.38 -9.22
#